data_AF-A0AA39GN63-F1
#
_entry.id   AF-A0AA39GN63-F1
#
_cell.length_a   1.000
_cell.length_b   1.000
_cell.length_c   1.000
_cell.angle_alpha   90.00
_cell.angle_beta   90.00
_cell.angle_gamma   90.00
#
_symmetry.space_group_name_H-M   'P 1'
#
loop_
_entity.id
_entity.type
_entity.pdbx_description
1 polymer ?
#
loop_
_entity_poly.entity_id
_entity_poly.type
_entity_poly.pdbx_seq_one_letter_code
_entity_poly.pdbx_strand_id
1 'polypeptide(L)'
;MKDMQLQYMTFKGFEATCAGVQGQGLWKRSTAVEYYECAQAFVAAVQKGSSPGSTHLLDQPRFDAATIYETGCILHARHPSLTPLASAMWASASGLGFQPATITLAGDLVRHGKFGQLPMMRKVESDFRRIVTQGKDANALTIEALRLYRQEKKLSQAAAMFKKALSVGGPDFSFKSRCENGLGHIAYSQGRLEEAAEYLEKAYEVDPRSAGLLLGDVYASLDPQKARQVYYRTASHGNATAWGRLADLELGMAMDAQHQPTKQEHQLWAMEFQRLGDAQRTDGRTVESL
;
A
#
# COMPACT_ATOMS: atom_id res chain seq x y z
N MET A 1 12.33 -13.79 17.04
CA MET A 1 11.03 -14.43 17.34
C MET A 1 10.82 -14.74 18.83
N LYS A 2 11.85 -14.74 19.69
CA LYS A 2 11.66 -14.94 21.15
C LYS A 2 10.99 -13.75 21.87
N ASP A 3 11.10 -12.53 21.33
CA ASP A 3 10.41 -11.33 21.84
C ASP A 3 9.22 -10.95 20.97
N MET A 4 8.16 -11.77 20.97
CA MET A 4 6.92 -11.37 20.31
C MET A 4 6.12 -10.49 21.30
N GLN A 5 6.11 -9.17 21.07
CA GLN A 5 5.50 -8.16 21.96
C GLN A 5 4.03 -8.41 22.32
N LEU A 6 3.34 -9.31 21.63
CA LEU A 6 2.01 -9.79 21.99
C LEU A 6 1.95 -10.41 23.40
N GLN A 7 3.07 -10.92 23.93
CA GLN A 7 3.15 -11.39 25.33
C GLN A 7 2.88 -10.27 26.36
N TYR A 8 3.10 -9.01 25.98
CA TYR A 8 2.91 -7.84 26.85
C TYR A 8 1.65 -7.04 26.49
N MET A 9 0.93 -7.43 25.44
CA MET A 9 -0.30 -6.77 25.05
C MET A 9 -1.46 -7.32 25.88
N THR A 10 -1.93 -6.51 26.84
CA THR A 10 -3.12 -6.86 27.63
C THR A 10 -4.36 -6.88 26.74
N PHE A 11 -5.37 -7.67 27.12
CA PHE A 11 -6.68 -7.66 26.45
C PHE A 11 -7.24 -6.24 26.31
N LYS A 12 -7.10 -5.40 27.34
CA LYS A 12 -7.52 -3.99 27.32
C LYS A 12 -6.79 -3.15 26.25
N GLY A 13 -5.51 -3.44 26.01
CA GLY A 13 -4.75 -2.83 24.91
C GLY A 13 -5.22 -3.30 23.53
N PHE A 14 -5.56 -4.58 23.40
CA PHE A 14 -6.10 -5.15 22.16
C PHE A 14 -7.55 -4.69 21.88
N GLU A 15 -8.36 -4.54 22.92
CA GLU A 15 -9.73 -4.04 22.83
C GLU A 15 -9.76 -2.58 22.35
N ALA A 16 -8.89 -1.72 22.90
CA ALA A 16 -8.68 -0.36 22.38
C ALA A 16 -8.20 -0.37 20.92
N THR A 17 -7.40 -1.36 20.55
CA THR A 17 -6.93 -1.57 19.18
C THR A 17 -8.11 -1.92 18.26
N CYS A 18 -9.01 -2.80 18.68
CA CYS A 18 -10.24 -3.15 17.94
C CYS A 18 -11.21 -1.98 17.85
N ALA A 19 -11.45 -1.25 18.95
CA ALA A 19 -12.38 -0.11 19.00
C ALA A 19 -11.97 1.02 18.05
N GLY A 20 -10.67 1.29 17.93
CA GLY A 20 -10.13 2.26 16.95
C GLY A 20 -10.35 1.88 15.49
N VAL A 21 -10.66 0.61 15.19
CA VAL A 21 -10.92 0.11 13.84
C VAL A 21 -12.40 -0.19 13.60
N GLN A 22 -13.20 -0.43 14.66
CA GLN A 22 -14.65 -0.57 14.59
C GLN A 22 -15.36 0.71 14.11
N GLY A 23 -14.79 1.89 14.36
CA GLY A 23 -15.29 3.18 13.86
C GLY A 23 -15.31 3.31 12.32
N GLN A 24 -14.65 2.40 11.60
CA GLN A 24 -14.63 2.34 10.13
C GLN A 24 -15.49 1.20 9.55
N GLY A 25 -16.23 0.46 10.40
CA GLY A 25 -17.12 -0.61 9.95
C GLY A 25 -16.45 -1.87 9.37
N LEU A 26 -15.12 -1.99 9.50
CA LEU A 26 -14.30 -2.97 8.77
C LEU A 26 -14.30 -4.40 9.35
N TRP A 27 -14.60 -4.61 10.65
CA TRP A 27 -14.43 -5.93 11.30
C TRP A 27 -15.62 -6.25 12.21
N LYS A 28 -16.71 -6.76 11.62
CA LYS A 28 -17.99 -6.99 12.30
C LYS A 28 -18.33 -8.47 12.52
N ARG A 29 -17.46 -9.40 12.10
CA ARG A 29 -17.79 -10.83 12.09
C ARG A 29 -17.63 -11.51 13.45
N SER A 30 -16.60 -11.14 14.20
CA SER A 30 -16.29 -11.70 15.52
C SER A 30 -16.12 -10.60 16.57
N THR A 31 -16.18 -11.01 17.83
CA THR A 31 -15.98 -10.12 18.98
C THR A 31 -14.49 -9.79 19.19
N ALA A 32 -14.20 -8.69 19.87
CA ALA A 32 -12.82 -8.35 20.26
C ALA A 32 -12.16 -9.47 21.10
N VAL A 33 -12.96 -10.18 21.90
CA VAL A 33 -12.53 -11.35 22.67
C VAL A 33 -12.09 -12.47 21.74
N GLU A 34 -12.90 -12.84 20.75
CA GLU A 34 -12.57 -13.90 19.80
C GLU A 34 -11.32 -13.59 18.97
N TYR A 35 -11.15 -12.36 18.51
CA TYR A 35 -9.92 -11.96 17.81
C TYR A 35 -8.68 -12.04 18.73
N TYR A 36 -8.82 -11.65 20.00
CA TYR A 36 -7.74 -11.74 20.96
C TYR A 36 -7.36 -13.19 21.25
N GLU A 37 -8.34 -14.06 21.49
CA GLU A 37 -8.12 -15.50 21.68
C GLU A 37 -7.46 -16.14 20.44
N CYS A 38 -7.88 -15.73 19.25
CA CYS A 38 -7.27 -16.18 17.99
C CYS A 38 -5.79 -15.79 17.93
N ALA A 39 -5.46 -14.53 18.21
CA ALA A 39 -4.08 -14.05 18.24
C ALA A 39 -3.23 -14.83 19.27
N GLN A 40 -3.76 -15.06 20.48
CA GLN A 40 -3.08 -15.82 21.53
C GLN A 40 -2.83 -17.29 21.13
N ALA A 41 -3.79 -17.93 20.45
CA ALA A 41 -3.62 -19.30 19.97
C ALA A 41 -2.47 -19.42 18.96
N PHE A 42 -2.36 -18.46 18.02
CA PHE A 42 -1.26 -18.41 17.06
C PHE A 42 0.09 -18.15 17.74
N VAL A 43 0.15 -17.25 18.73
CA VAL A 43 1.36 -17.02 19.54
C VAL A 43 1.81 -18.31 20.21
N ALA A 44 0.88 -19.02 20.87
CA ALA A 44 1.18 -20.26 21.57
C ALA A 44 1.65 -21.37 20.62
N ALA A 45 1.08 -21.46 19.41
CA ALA A 45 1.51 -22.42 18.40
C ALA A 45 2.96 -22.16 17.93
N VAL A 46 3.31 -20.90 17.65
CA VAL A 46 4.69 -20.54 17.28
C VAL A 46 5.67 -20.84 18.42
N GLN A 47 5.29 -20.58 19.67
CA GLN A 47 6.13 -20.88 20.85
C GLN A 47 6.37 -22.38 21.04
N LYS A 48 5.40 -23.22 20.66
CA LYS A 48 5.52 -24.69 20.69
C LYS A 48 6.36 -25.26 19.54
N GLY A 49 6.91 -24.41 18.67
CA GLY A 49 7.79 -24.81 17.57
C GLY A 49 7.10 -24.96 16.22
N SER A 50 5.81 -24.63 16.09
CA SER A 50 5.14 -24.65 14.79
C SER A 50 5.75 -23.60 13.86
N SER A 51 6.02 -24.00 12.61
CA SER A 51 6.58 -23.10 11.60
C SER A 51 5.58 -21.99 11.24
N PRO A 52 5.92 -20.70 11.40
CA PRO A 52 5.02 -19.59 11.04
C PRO A 52 4.60 -19.58 9.56
N GLY A 53 5.34 -20.25 8.68
CA GLY A 53 4.98 -20.39 7.27
C GLY A 53 3.97 -21.52 6.99
N SER A 54 3.53 -22.26 8.01
CA SER A 54 2.55 -23.34 7.85
C SER A 54 1.18 -22.80 7.46
N THR A 55 0.57 -23.41 6.44
CA THR A 55 -0.83 -23.11 6.07
C THR A 55 -1.85 -23.77 6.99
N HIS A 56 -1.39 -24.52 8.00
CA HIS A 56 -2.20 -25.13 9.04
C HIS A 56 -1.44 -24.97 10.36
N LEU A 57 -1.31 -23.73 10.85
CA LEU A 57 -0.58 -23.47 12.09
C LEU A 57 -1.37 -23.95 13.33
N LEU A 58 -2.70 -23.90 13.25
CA LEU A 58 -3.60 -24.45 14.25
C LEU A 58 -4.10 -25.82 13.79
N ASP A 59 -3.86 -26.86 14.59
CA ASP A 59 -4.19 -28.26 14.27
C ASP A 59 -5.70 -28.56 14.29
N GLN A 60 -6.51 -27.69 14.90
CA GLN A 60 -7.98 -27.84 14.96
C GLN A 60 -8.68 -26.52 14.62
N PRO A 61 -9.85 -26.54 13.94
CA PRO A 61 -10.55 -25.33 13.54
C PRO A 61 -11.33 -24.76 14.73
N ARG A 62 -10.61 -24.16 15.68
CA ARG A 62 -11.22 -23.34 16.74
C ARG A 62 -11.79 -22.04 16.19
N PHE A 63 -11.21 -21.53 15.10
CA PHE A 63 -11.59 -20.26 14.48
C PHE A 63 -11.81 -20.48 12.99
N ASP A 64 -12.81 -19.81 12.43
CA ASP A 64 -13.03 -19.83 10.98
C ASP A 64 -11.95 -19.02 10.24
N ALA A 65 -11.84 -19.24 8.92
CA ALA A 65 -10.81 -18.61 8.12
C ALA A 65 -10.95 -17.08 8.02
N ALA A 66 -12.17 -16.54 8.16
CA ALA A 66 -12.40 -15.11 8.17
C ALA A 66 -11.89 -14.50 9.49
N THR A 67 -12.23 -15.08 10.64
CA THR A 67 -11.72 -14.63 11.95
C THR A 67 -10.20 -14.63 11.99
N ILE A 68 -9.56 -15.69 11.48
CA ILE A 68 -8.08 -15.77 11.39
C ILE A 68 -7.54 -14.63 10.50
N TYR A 69 -8.13 -14.43 9.32
CA TYR A 69 -7.72 -13.37 8.40
C TYR A 69 -7.86 -11.96 8.99
N GLU A 70 -9.03 -11.66 9.56
CA GLU A 70 -9.36 -10.35 10.14
C GLU A 70 -8.45 -10.05 11.34
N THR A 71 -8.17 -11.05 12.18
CA THR A 71 -7.21 -10.90 13.29
C THR A 71 -5.81 -10.54 12.77
N GLY A 72 -5.33 -11.22 11.71
CA GLY A 72 -4.05 -10.89 11.08
C GLY A 72 -4.01 -9.45 10.55
N CYS A 73 -5.10 -8.99 9.93
CA CYS A 73 -5.22 -7.61 9.43
C CYS A 73 -5.18 -6.58 10.58
N ILE A 74 -5.91 -6.83 11.67
CA ILE A 74 -5.91 -5.96 12.86
C ILE A 74 -4.50 -5.84 13.45
N LEU A 75 -3.80 -6.96 13.60
CA LEU A 75 -2.44 -6.98 14.14
C LEU A 75 -1.46 -6.24 13.24
N HIS A 76 -1.48 -6.50 11.93
CA HIS A 76 -0.59 -5.83 10.98
C HIS A 76 -0.81 -4.31 10.94
N ALA A 77 -2.07 -3.86 10.94
CA ALA A 77 -2.40 -2.44 10.84
C ALA A 77 -1.95 -1.60 12.05
N ARG A 78 -1.82 -2.22 13.22
CA ARG A 78 -1.62 -1.51 14.50
C ARG A 78 -0.27 -1.81 15.13
N HIS A 79 0.33 -2.93 14.77
CA HIS A 79 1.62 -3.38 15.27
C HIS A 79 2.47 -3.97 14.13
N PRO A 80 3.22 -3.13 13.39
CA PRO A 80 4.09 -3.60 12.31
C PRO A 80 5.11 -4.67 12.76
N SER A 81 5.52 -4.66 14.02
CA SER A 81 6.39 -5.70 14.63
C SER A 81 5.77 -7.10 14.63
N LEU A 82 4.45 -7.22 14.53
CA LEU A 82 3.69 -8.47 14.50
C LEU A 82 3.38 -8.94 13.07
N THR A 83 3.92 -8.30 12.04
CA THR A 83 3.73 -8.70 10.63
C THR A 83 4.08 -10.17 10.34
N PRO A 84 5.14 -10.78 10.93
CA PRO A 84 5.40 -12.21 10.75
C PRO A 84 4.25 -13.10 11.28
N LEU A 85 3.63 -12.73 12.40
CA LEU A 85 2.49 -13.44 12.94
C LEU A 85 1.26 -13.26 12.05
N ALA A 86 0.97 -12.03 11.61
CA ALA A 86 -0.11 -11.75 10.68
C ALA A 86 0.02 -12.55 9.38
N SER A 87 1.24 -12.66 8.84
CA SER A 87 1.54 -13.48 7.66
C SER A 87 1.24 -14.97 7.89
N ALA A 88 1.56 -15.49 9.07
CA ALA A 88 1.21 -16.87 9.47
C ALA A 88 -0.30 -17.09 9.54
N MET A 89 -1.03 -16.09 10.05
CA MET A 89 -2.49 -16.11 10.09
C MET A 89 -3.08 -16.10 8.68
N TRP A 90 -2.60 -15.24 7.79
CA TRP A 90 -3.05 -15.22 6.39
C TRP A 90 -2.70 -16.50 5.65
N ALA A 91 -1.51 -17.08 5.89
CA ALA A 91 -1.13 -18.37 5.32
C ALA A 91 -2.07 -19.49 5.80
N SER A 92 -2.45 -19.47 7.08
CA SER A 92 -3.40 -20.43 7.64
C SER A 92 -4.82 -20.27 7.06
N ALA A 93 -5.33 -19.04 6.99
CA ALA A 93 -6.63 -18.76 6.39
C ALA A 93 -6.66 -19.10 4.87
N SER A 94 -5.56 -18.84 4.15
CA SER A 94 -5.37 -19.28 2.76
C SER A 94 -5.38 -20.81 2.65
N GLY A 95 -4.75 -21.52 3.59
CA GLY A 95 -4.79 -22.97 3.68
C GLY A 95 -6.19 -23.57 3.84
N LEU A 96 -7.09 -22.82 4.47
CA LEU A 96 -8.52 -23.13 4.60
C LEU A 96 -9.36 -22.71 3.37
N GLY A 97 -8.73 -22.21 2.31
CA GLY A 97 -9.39 -21.82 1.06
C GLY A 97 -9.96 -20.40 1.05
N PHE A 98 -9.64 -19.57 2.04
CA PHE A 98 -10.14 -18.19 2.10
C PHE A 98 -9.37 -17.29 1.11
N GLN A 99 -10.04 -16.93 0.02
CA GLN A 99 -9.43 -16.17 -1.07
C GLN A 99 -8.86 -14.80 -0.65
N PRO A 100 -9.54 -13.99 0.19
CA PRO A 100 -8.99 -12.71 0.63
C PRO A 100 -7.62 -12.83 1.31
N ALA A 101 -7.42 -13.88 2.13
CA ALA A 101 -6.13 -14.15 2.75
C ALA A 101 -5.04 -14.50 1.73
N THR A 102 -5.40 -15.29 0.72
CA THR A 102 -4.50 -15.65 -0.38
C THR A 102 -4.05 -14.42 -1.17
N ILE A 103 -5.00 -13.53 -1.51
CA ILE A 103 -4.72 -12.29 -2.25
C ILE A 103 -3.89 -11.32 -1.41
N THR A 104 -4.22 -11.13 -0.14
CA THR A 104 -3.49 -10.24 0.78
C THR A 104 -2.05 -10.71 0.98
N LEU A 105 -1.84 -12.00 1.23
CA LEU A 105 -0.50 -12.55 1.41
C LEU A 105 0.32 -12.51 0.11
N ALA A 106 -0.29 -12.80 -1.05
CA ALA A 106 0.36 -12.62 -2.34
C ALA A 106 0.74 -11.15 -2.58
N GLY A 107 -0.13 -10.20 -2.24
CA GLY A 107 0.13 -8.77 -2.34
C GLY A 107 1.30 -8.31 -1.47
N ASP A 108 1.41 -8.85 -0.26
CA ASP A 108 2.55 -8.61 0.63
C ASP A 108 3.87 -9.11 0.04
N LEU A 109 3.87 -10.35 -0.46
CA LEU A 109 5.02 -10.93 -1.16
C LEU A 109 5.42 -10.10 -2.39
N VAL A 110 4.44 -9.61 -3.16
CA VAL A 110 4.70 -8.76 -4.32
C VAL A 110 5.33 -7.44 -3.90
N ARG A 111 4.76 -6.77 -2.90
CA ARG A 111 5.26 -5.49 -2.36
C ARG A 111 6.72 -5.59 -1.94
N HIS A 112 7.07 -6.66 -1.25
CA HIS A 112 8.44 -6.89 -0.76
C HIS A 112 9.35 -7.59 -1.78
N GLY A 113 8.90 -7.81 -3.01
CA GLY A 113 9.72 -8.45 -4.05
C GLY A 113 9.99 -9.94 -3.83
N LYS A 114 9.28 -10.60 -2.90
CA LYS A 114 9.53 -11.99 -2.47
C LYS A 114 8.64 -13.04 -3.15
N PHE A 115 7.69 -12.62 -3.98
CA PHE A 115 6.82 -13.52 -4.72
C PHE A 115 7.65 -14.42 -5.65
N GLY A 116 7.48 -15.74 -5.56
CA GLY A 116 8.24 -16.75 -6.29
C GLY A 116 9.55 -17.17 -5.60
N GLN A 117 9.95 -16.52 -4.51
CA GLN A 117 11.26 -16.75 -3.88
C GLN A 117 11.20 -17.63 -2.63
N LEU A 118 10.04 -17.72 -1.96
CA LEU A 118 9.92 -18.43 -0.68
C LEU A 118 9.31 -19.83 -0.87
N PRO A 119 10.08 -20.93 -0.64
CA PRO A 119 9.57 -22.28 -0.83
C PRO A 119 8.32 -22.59 0.00
N MET A 120 8.25 -22.05 1.22
CA MET A 120 7.11 -22.22 2.12
C MET A 120 5.82 -21.54 1.61
N MET A 121 5.92 -20.56 0.69
CA MET A 121 4.78 -19.82 0.15
C MET A 121 4.26 -20.40 -1.18
N ARG A 122 4.88 -21.45 -1.72
CA ARG A 122 4.53 -22.02 -3.04
C ARG A 122 3.05 -22.38 -3.17
N LYS A 123 2.43 -22.92 -2.11
CA LYS A 123 1.00 -23.27 -2.13
C LYS A 123 0.14 -22.01 -2.31
N VAL A 124 0.38 -20.98 -1.48
CA VAL A 124 -0.33 -19.69 -1.54
C VAL A 124 -0.17 -19.04 -2.92
N GLU A 125 1.04 -19.03 -3.47
CA GLU A 125 1.30 -18.47 -4.80
C GLU A 125 0.61 -19.25 -5.92
N SER A 126 0.53 -20.58 -5.80
CA SER A 126 -0.21 -21.42 -6.73
C SER A 126 -1.71 -21.13 -6.68
N ASP A 127 -2.28 -21.01 -5.47
CA ASP A 127 -3.68 -20.64 -5.29
C ASP A 127 -3.96 -19.23 -5.81
N PHE A 128 -3.06 -18.27 -5.56
CA PHE A 128 -3.16 -16.92 -6.11
C PHE A 128 -3.18 -16.93 -7.64
N ARG A 129 -2.26 -17.66 -8.29
CA ARG A 129 -2.25 -17.81 -9.76
C ARG A 129 -3.55 -18.40 -10.30
N ARG A 130 -4.14 -19.36 -9.59
CA ARG A 130 -5.46 -19.92 -9.94
C ARG A 130 -6.56 -18.87 -9.86
N ILE A 131 -6.60 -18.04 -8.81
CA ILE A 131 -7.57 -16.93 -8.67
C ILE A 131 -7.40 -15.94 -9.82
N VAL A 132 -6.16 -15.53 -10.13
CA VAL A 132 -5.85 -14.62 -11.24
C VAL A 132 -6.33 -15.17 -12.59
N THR A 133 -6.13 -16.47 -12.83
CA THR A 133 -6.54 -17.14 -14.08
C THR A 133 -8.05 -17.11 -14.29
N GLN A 134 -8.84 -17.15 -13.22
CA GLN A 134 -10.30 -17.01 -13.32
C GLN A 134 -10.69 -15.62 -13.84
N GLY A 135 -9.88 -14.59 -13.55
CA GLY A 135 -10.02 -13.25 -14.11
C GLY A 135 -11.27 -12.49 -13.67
N LYS A 136 -11.88 -12.88 -12.54
CA LYS A 136 -13.10 -12.29 -11.99
C LYS A 136 -12.86 -11.43 -10.74
N ASP A 137 -11.73 -11.62 -10.06
CA ASP A 137 -11.39 -10.88 -8.84
C ASP A 137 -10.52 -9.66 -9.16
N ALA A 138 -11.06 -8.47 -8.97
CA ALA A 138 -10.37 -7.21 -9.26
C ALA A 138 -9.12 -7.00 -8.38
N ASN A 139 -9.16 -7.43 -7.11
CA ASN A 139 -8.02 -7.28 -6.20
C ASN A 139 -6.88 -8.21 -6.62
N ALA A 140 -7.18 -9.46 -6.96
CA ALA A 140 -6.19 -10.42 -7.45
C ALA A 140 -5.52 -9.94 -8.75
N LEU A 141 -6.33 -9.44 -9.71
CA LEU A 141 -5.82 -8.86 -10.95
C LEU A 141 -4.92 -7.64 -10.70
N THR A 142 -5.25 -6.82 -9.72
CA THR A 142 -4.43 -5.66 -9.33
C THR A 142 -3.08 -6.09 -8.76
N ILE A 143 -3.07 -7.10 -7.89
CA ILE A 143 -1.83 -7.64 -7.33
C ILE A 143 -0.95 -8.24 -8.44
N GLU A 144 -1.54 -8.96 -9.39
CA GLU A 144 -0.80 -9.49 -10.54
C GLU A 144 -0.24 -8.36 -11.42
N ALA A 145 -1.03 -7.32 -11.68
CA ALA A 145 -0.56 -6.15 -12.40
C ALA A 145 0.65 -5.48 -11.70
N LEU A 146 0.59 -5.33 -10.38
CA LEU A 146 1.70 -4.81 -9.58
C LEU A 146 2.94 -5.72 -9.64
N ARG A 147 2.76 -7.04 -9.65
CA ARG A 147 3.84 -8.02 -9.81
C ARG A 147 4.54 -7.86 -11.16
N LEU A 148 3.75 -7.84 -12.24
CA LEU A 148 4.23 -7.65 -13.62
C LEU A 148 4.95 -6.31 -13.77
N TYR A 149 4.43 -5.24 -13.16
CA TYR A 149 5.00 -3.90 -13.20
C TYR A 149 6.30 -3.79 -12.39
N ARG A 150 6.31 -4.22 -11.13
CA ARG A 150 7.43 -3.99 -10.21
C ARG A 150 8.55 -5.01 -10.38
N GLN A 151 8.21 -6.29 -10.47
CA GLN A 151 9.19 -7.40 -10.46
C GLN A 151 9.62 -7.80 -11.88
N GLU A 152 8.67 -7.95 -12.81
CA GLU A 152 8.98 -8.44 -14.16
C GLU A 152 9.22 -7.34 -15.20
N LYS A 153 8.88 -6.08 -14.87
CA LYS A 153 8.94 -4.92 -15.79
C LYS A 153 8.16 -5.12 -17.11
N LYS A 154 7.13 -5.98 -17.11
CA LYS A 154 6.27 -6.24 -18.27
C LYS A 154 5.13 -5.22 -18.35
N LEU A 155 5.46 -3.99 -18.73
CA LEU A 155 4.55 -2.83 -18.66
C LEU A 155 3.23 -3.04 -19.43
N SER A 156 3.28 -3.56 -20.67
CA SER A 156 2.07 -3.79 -21.46
C SER A 156 1.12 -4.82 -20.84
N GLN A 157 1.67 -5.88 -20.25
CA GLN A 157 0.86 -6.91 -19.57
C GLN A 157 0.29 -6.37 -18.26
N ALA A 158 1.08 -5.59 -17.51
CA ALA A 158 0.61 -4.92 -16.31
C ALA A 158 -0.55 -3.96 -16.61
N ALA A 159 -0.43 -3.14 -17.67
CA ALA A 159 -1.50 -2.23 -18.10
C ALA A 159 -2.79 -2.98 -18.47
N ALA A 160 -2.68 -4.09 -19.18
CA ALA A 160 -3.84 -4.94 -19.50
C ALA A 160 -4.52 -5.48 -18.23
N MET A 161 -3.73 -5.93 -17.24
CA MET A 161 -4.26 -6.42 -15.97
C MET A 161 -4.91 -5.31 -15.14
N PHE A 162 -4.32 -4.11 -15.06
CA PHE A 162 -4.94 -2.96 -14.39
C PHE A 162 -6.27 -2.55 -15.04
N LYS A 163 -6.31 -2.46 -16.38
CA LYS A 163 -7.55 -2.15 -17.12
C LYS A 163 -8.62 -3.21 -16.89
N LYS A 164 -8.23 -4.50 -16.87
CA LYS A 164 -9.15 -5.60 -16.55
C LYS A 164 -9.67 -5.51 -15.11
N ALA A 165 -8.80 -5.22 -14.14
CA ALA A 165 -9.21 -5.04 -12.74
C ALA A 165 -10.24 -3.91 -12.59
N LEU A 166 -10.03 -2.77 -13.25
CA LEU A 166 -10.98 -1.66 -13.28
C LEU A 166 -12.31 -2.03 -13.95
N SER A 167 -12.28 -2.90 -14.96
CA SER A 167 -13.50 -3.34 -15.67
C SER A 167 -14.34 -4.33 -14.87
N VAL A 168 -13.73 -5.20 -14.07
CA VAL A 168 -14.46 -6.20 -13.27
C VAL A 168 -14.74 -5.73 -11.84
N GLY A 169 -14.04 -4.68 -11.40
CA GLY A 169 -14.27 -4.03 -10.11
C GLY A 169 -15.61 -3.31 -10.09
N GLY A 170 -16.40 -3.55 -9.04
CA GLY A 170 -17.63 -2.82 -8.78
C GLY A 170 -17.39 -1.44 -8.16
N PRO A 171 -18.46 -0.72 -7.78
CA PRO A 171 -18.37 0.61 -7.15
C PRO A 171 -17.47 0.67 -5.91
N ASP A 172 -17.45 -0.40 -5.12
CA ASP A 172 -16.68 -0.49 -3.87
C ASP A 172 -15.27 -1.09 -4.05
N PHE A 173 -14.74 -1.10 -5.28
CA PHE A 173 -13.44 -1.66 -5.60
C PHE A 173 -12.29 -0.87 -4.93
N SER A 174 -11.82 -1.38 -3.79
CA SER A 174 -10.88 -0.66 -2.92
C SER A 174 -9.50 -0.42 -3.51
N PHE A 175 -9.08 -1.17 -4.54
CA PHE A 175 -7.79 -0.96 -5.21
C PHE A 175 -7.88 -0.15 -6.51
N LYS A 176 -9.03 0.46 -6.80
CA LYS A 176 -9.23 1.31 -7.98
C LYS A 176 -8.12 2.36 -8.15
N SER A 177 -7.83 3.13 -7.10
CA SER A 177 -6.78 4.16 -7.13
C SER A 177 -5.37 3.60 -7.38
N ARG A 178 -5.09 2.35 -6.95
CA ARG A 178 -3.82 1.68 -7.25
C ARG A 178 -3.71 1.30 -8.72
N CYS A 179 -4.81 0.88 -9.34
CA CYS A 179 -4.85 0.60 -10.78
C CYS A 179 -4.62 1.86 -11.59
N GLU A 180 -5.32 2.95 -11.24
CA GLU A 180 -5.18 4.25 -11.88
C GLU A 180 -3.75 4.77 -11.73
N ASN A 181 -3.17 4.71 -10.52
CA ASN A 181 -1.78 5.10 -10.31
C ASN A 181 -0.81 4.24 -11.15
N GLY A 182 -1.00 2.93 -11.18
CA GLY A 182 -0.19 2.02 -12.00
C GLY A 182 -0.27 2.32 -13.51
N LEU A 183 -1.46 2.63 -14.02
CA LEU A 183 -1.65 3.04 -15.42
C LEU A 183 -1.01 4.39 -15.71
N GLY A 184 -1.12 5.34 -14.79
CA GLY A 184 -0.46 6.64 -14.87
C GLY A 184 1.06 6.53 -14.96
N HIS A 185 1.67 5.72 -14.09
CA HIS A 185 3.10 5.39 -14.15
C HIS A 185 3.52 4.79 -15.50
N ILE A 186 2.72 3.85 -16.03
CA ILE A 186 3.02 3.19 -17.30
C ILE A 186 2.89 4.20 -18.45
N ALA A 187 1.84 5.00 -18.50
CA ALA A 187 1.64 6.03 -19.52
C ALA A 187 2.78 7.07 -19.50
N TYR A 188 3.17 7.54 -18.31
CA TYR A 188 4.30 8.45 -18.12
C TYR A 188 5.60 7.84 -18.66
N SER A 189 5.91 6.58 -18.31
CA SER A 189 7.12 5.90 -18.78
C SER A 189 7.19 5.74 -20.31
N GLN A 190 6.04 5.88 -20.98
CA GLN A 190 5.90 5.78 -22.43
C GLN A 190 5.77 7.17 -23.08
N GLY A 191 5.98 8.26 -22.33
CA GLY A 191 5.92 9.64 -22.82
C GLY A 191 4.51 10.17 -23.10
N ARG A 192 3.45 9.44 -22.72
CA ARG A 192 2.07 9.87 -22.94
C ARG A 192 1.59 10.67 -21.73
N LEU A 193 2.00 11.93 -21.67
CA LEU A 193 1.84 12.79 -20.50
C LEU A 193 0.37 13.12 -20.21
N GLU A 194 -0.45 13.37 -21.23
CA GLU A 194 -1.87 13.67 -21.07
C GLU A 194 -2.64 12.45 -20.52
N GLU A 195 -2.42 11.25 -21.09
CA GLU A 195 -3.01 10.01 -20.56
C GLU A 195 -2.52 9.73 -19.13
N ALA A 196 -1.25 10.02 -18.83
CA ALA A 196 -0.72 9.87 -17.49
C ALA A 196 -1.43 10.80 -16.50
N ALA A 197 -1.64 12.07 -16.87
CA ALA A 197 -2.37 13.04 -16.04
C ALA A 197 -3.78 12.53 -15.72
N GLU A 198 -4.55 12.09 -16.74
CA GLU A 198 -5.92 11.61 -16.54
C GLU A 198 -6.04 10.45 -15.53
N TYR A 199 -5.10 9.50 -15.57
CA TYR A 199 -5.08 8.39 -14.63
C TYR A 199 -4.61 8.83 -13.24
N LEU A 200 -3.56 9.66 -13.18
CA LEU A 200 -2.99 10.09 -11.91
C LEU A 200 -3.91 11.04 -11.15
N GLU A 201 -4.71 11.88 -11.82
CA GLU A 201 -5.71 12.73 -11.18
C GLU A 201 -6.76 11.90 -10.42
N LYS A 202 -7.29 10.85 -11.05
CA LYS A 202 -8.25 9.93 -10.40
C LYS A 202 -7.65 9.23 -9.19
N ALA A 203 -6.38 8.79 -9.30
CA ALA A 203 -5.67 8.20 -8.17
C ALA A 203 -5.40 9.24 -7.05
N TYR A 204 -5.10 10.48 -7.43
CA TYR A 204 -4.78 11.58 -6.53
C TYR A 204 -5.97 12.04 -5.69
N GLU A 205 -7.20 11.95 -6.21
CA GLU A 205 -8.41 12.23 -5.44
C GLU A 205 -8.55 11.32 -4.20
N VAL A 206 -8.07 10.07 -4.30
CA VAL A 206 -8.17 9.08 -3.23
C VAL A 206 -6.94 9.10 -2.32
N ASP A 207 -5.74 9.13 -2.91
CA ASP A 207 -4.47 9.13 -2.17
C ASP A 207 -3.49 10.16 -2.77
N PRO A 208 -3.58 11.43 -2.33
CA PRO A 208 -2.67 12.48 -2.77
C PRO A 208 -1.19 12.17 -2.53
N ARG A 209 -0.87 11.40 -1.48
CA ARG A 209 0.51 11.13 -1.08
C ARG A 209 1.22 10.22 -2.08
N SER A 210 0.48 9.26 -2.63
CA SER A 210 1.00 8.20 -3.51
C SER A 210 1.09 8.63 -4.98
N ALA A 211 0.07 9.30 -5.52
CA ALA A 211 0.04 9.72 -6.92
C ALA A 211 0.64 11.12 -7.16
N GLY A 212 0.70 11.95 -6.11
CA GLY A 212 0.97 13.39 -6.25
C GLY A 212 2.34 13.75 -6.79
N LEU A 213 3.39 13.00 -6.44
CA LEU A 213 4.73 13.27 -6.97
C LEU A 213 4.77 13.11 -8.48
N LEU A 214 4.28 11.98 -9.00
CA LEU A 214 4.29 11.74 -10.44
C LEU A 214 3.31 12.66 -11.17
N LEU A 215 2.14 12.96 -10.59
CA LEU A 215 1.21 13.91 -11.19
C LEU A 215 1.85 15.31 -11.30
N GLY A 216 2.60 15.72 -10.28
CA GLY A 216 3.38 16.95 -10.33
C GLY A 216 4.49 16.90 -11.38
N ASP A 217 5.20 15.77 -11.52
CA ASP A 217 6.25 15.59 -12.54
C ASP A 217 5.65 15.65 -13.97
N VAL A 218 4.47 15.06 -14.17
CA VAL A 218 3.69 15.17 -15.41
C VAL A 218 3.31 16.62 -15.68
N TYR A 219 2.73 17.31 -14.68
CA TYR A 219 2.32 18.68 -14.86
C TYR A 219 3.47 19.66 -15.00
N ALA A 220 4.65 19.41 -14.44
CA ALA A 220 5.80 20.29 -14.63
C ALA A 220 6.15 20.44 -16.13
N SER A 221 5.83 19.43 -16.95
CA SER A 221 6.02 19.45 -18.40
C SER A 221 4.84 20.04 -19.17
N LEU A 222 3.61 19.93 -18.64
CA LEU A 222 2.38 20.35 -19.34
C LEU A 222 1.88 21.74 -18.91
N ASP A 223 1.95 22.03 -17.61
CA ASP A 223 1.43 23.21 -16.94
C ASP A 223 2.16 23.41 -15.58
N PRO A 224 3.23 24.22 -15.55
CA PRO A 224 4.00 24.48 -14.33
C PRO A 224 3.16 25.02 -13.16
N GLN A 225 2.06 25.74 -13.43
CA GLN A 225 1.22 26.26 -12.35
C GLN A 225 0.38 25.16 -11.70
N LYS A 226 -0.15 24.23 -12.48
CA LYS A 226 -0.77 23.01 -11.92
C LYS A 226 0.24 22.16 -11.16
N ALA A 227 1.45 22.01 -11.70
CA ALA A 227 2.53 21.28 -11.05
C ALA A 227 2.81 21.82 -9.65
N ARG A 228 2.93 23.14 -9.54
CA ARG A 228 3.11 23.87 -8.29
C ARG A 228 2.03 23.52 -7.26
N GLN A 229 0.76 23.58 -7.66
CA GLN A 229 -0.37 23.29 -6.78
C GLN A 229 -0.36 21.83 -6.31
N VAL A 230 -0.11 20.89 -7.23
CA VAL A 230 -0.06 19.46 -6.92
C VAL A 230 1.08 19.16 -5.95
N TYR A 231 2.29 19.67 -6.19
CA TYR A 231 3.40 19.46 -5.25
C TYR A 231 3.12 20.05 -3.88
N TYR A 232 2.64 21.30 -3.81
CA TYR A 232 2.33 21.94 -2.53
C TYR A 232 1.30 21.13 -1.72
N ARG A 233 0.21 20.71 -2.37
CA ARG A 233 -0.81 19.88 -1.72
C ARG A 233 -0.25 18.52 -1.32
N THR A 234 0.54 17.86 -2.18
CA THR A 234 1.17 16.57 -1.87
C THR A 234 2.12 16.65 -0.67
N ALA A 235 2.91 17.71 -0.58
CA ALA A 235 3.83 17.96 0.52
C ALA A 235 3.09 18.20 1.84
N SER A 236 2.02 19.01 1.78
CA SER A 236 1.11 19.26 2.90
C SER A 236 0.43 17.99 3.42
N HIS A 237 0.23 16.97 2.57
CA HIS A 237 -0.30 15.65 2.96
C HIS A 237 0.77 14.69 3.50
N GLY A 238 1.96 15.17 3.85
CA GLY A 238 2.98 14.35 4.52
C GLY A 238 4.08 13.80 3.61
N ASN A 239 4.12 14.16 2.33
CA ASN A 239 5.18 13.74 1.42
C ASN A 239 6.31 14.78 1.37
N ALA A 240 7.28 14.68 2.27
CA ALA A 240 8.38 15.65 2.36
C ALA A 240 9.19 15.79 1.05
N THR A 241 9.23 14.75 0.22
CA THR A 241 9.91 14.79 -1.09
C THR A 241 9.26 15.80 -2.05
N ALA A 242 7.96 16.05 -1.93
CA ALA A 242 7.27 17.01 -2.78
C ALA A 242 7.73 18.46 -2.53
N TRP A 243 8.23 18.79 -1.34
CA TRP A 243 8.85 20.11 -1.11
C TRP A 243 10.11 20.32 -1.96
N GLY A 244 10.94 19.28 -2.09
CA GLY A 244 12.12 19.32 -2.96
C GLY A 244 11.73 19.51 -4.43
N ARG A 245 10.75 18.74 -4.92
CA ARG A 245 10.23 18.91 -6.28
C ARG A 245 9.65 20.30 -6.54
N LEU A 246 8.95 20.85 -5.55
CA LEU A 246 8.40 22.20 -5.63
C LEU A 246 9.51 23.26 -5.68
N ALA A 247 10.56 23.11 -4.87
CA ALA A 247 11.71 24.02 -4.92
C ALA A 247 12.43 23.96 -6.28
N ASP A 248 12.64 22.76 -6.83
CA ASP A 248 13.24 22.58 -8.15
C ASP A 248 12.41 23.26 -9.25
N LEU A 249 11.08 23.13 -9.17
CA LEU A 249 10.14 23.79 -10.08
C LEU A 249 10.25 25.33 -10.00
N GLU A 250 10.29 25.89 -8.79
CA GLU A 250 10.46 27.34 -8.59
C GLU A 250 11.80 27.84 -9.14
N LEU A 251 12.89 27.09 -8.96
CA LEU A 251 14.19 27.44 -9.55
C LEU A 251 14.13 27.42 -11.08
N GLY A 252 13.45 26.45 -11.68
CA GLY A 252 13.21 26.41 -13.12
C GLY A 252 12.47 27.67 -13.61
N MET A 253 11.36 28.03 -12.96
CA MET A 253 10.60 29.24 -13.29
C MET A 253 11.43 30.52 -13.10
N ALA A 254 12.33 30.56 -12.10
CA ALA A 254 13.25 31.68 -11.90
C ALA A 254 14.28 31.82 -13.03
N MET A 255 14.70 30.70 -13.64
CA MET A 255 15.63 30.71 -14.77
C MET A 255 14.96 31.23 -16.04
N ASP A 256 13.68 30.89 -16.24
CA ASP A 256 12.90 31.32 -17.40
C ASP A 256 12.35 32.75 -17.28
N ALA A 257 12.28 33.30 -16.06
CA ALA A 257 11.77 34.63 -15.80
C ALA A 257 12.67 35.75 -16.38
N GLN A 258 12.09 36.58 -17.26
CA GLN A 258 12.78 37.73 -17.85
C GLN A 258 12.85 38.96 -16.91
N HIS A 259 11.89 39.08 -15.98
CA HIS A 259 11.78 40.21 -15.07
C HIS A 259 12.48 39.90 -13.74
N GLN A 260 13.42 40.77 -13.35
CA GLN A 260 14.26 40.57 -12.16
C GLN A 260 13.47 40.40 -10.84
N PRO A 261 12.37 41.14 -10.57
CA PRO A 261 11.58 40.93 -9.35
C PRO A 261 10.92 39.54 -9.30
N THR A 262 10.33 39.09 -10.42
CA THR A 262 9.70 37.77 -10.53
C THR A 262 10.72 36.64 -10.33
N LYS A 263 11.92 36.80 -10.90
CA LYS A 263 13.03 35.89 -10.67
C LYS A 263 13.42 35.79 -9.19
N GLN A 264 13.55 36.93 -8.51
CA GLN A 264 13.88 36.96 -7.07
C GLN A 264 12.79 36.30 -6.23
N GLU A 265 11.52 36.53 -6.56
CA GLU A 265 10.40 35.90 -5.85
C GLU A 265 10.44 34.37 -5.93
N HIS A 266 10.62 33.81 -7.13
CA HIS A 266 10.75 32.37 -7.31
C HIS A 266 11.96 31.78 -6.56
N GLN A 267 13.10 32.49 -6.52
CA GLN A 267 14.27 32.06 -5.74
C GLN A 267 13.99 32.02 -4.24
N LEU A 268 13.27 33.00 -3.70
CA LEU A 268 12.87 33.04 -2.29
C LEU A 268 11.92 31.88 -1.96
N TRP A 269 10.93 31.61 -2.81
CA TRP A 269 10.04 30.46 -2.64
C TRP A 269 10.79 29.13 -2.69
N ALA A 270 11.74 28.97 -3.60
CA ALA A 270 12.57 27.76 -3.66
C ALA A 270 13.32 27.51 -2.34
N MET A 271 13.93 28.54 -1.76
CA MET A 271 14.61 28.44 -0.46
C MET A 271 13.65 28.06 0.67
N GLU A 272 12.47 28.68 0.69
CA GLU A 272 11.46 28.39 1.71
C GLU A 272 10.93 26.97 1.61
N PHE A 273 10.69 26.46 0.40
CA PHE A 273 10.25 25.08 0.23
C PHE A 273 11.33 24.07 0.61
N GLN A 274 12.62 24.32 0.32
CA GLN A 274 13.70 23.49 0.85
C GLN A 274 13.71 23.46 2.38
N ARG A 275 13.57 24.63 3.02
CA ARG A 275 13.48 24.75 4.48
C ARG A 275 12.32 23.95 5.07
N LEU A 276 11.14 24.01 4.44
CA LEU A 276 9.97 23.23 4.85
C LEU A 276 10.18 21.72 4.68
N GLY A 277 10.83 21.31 3.58
CA GLY A 277 11.22 19.93 3.35
C GLY A 277 12.15 19.38 4.42
N ASP A 278 13.17 20.14 4.81
CA ASP A 278 14.11 19.75 5.86
C ASP A 278 13.45 19.67 7.23
N ALA A 279 12.63 20.66 7.59
CA ALA A 279 11.87 20.64 8.84
C ALA A 279 10.95 19.41 8.94
N GLN A 280 10.25 19.07 7.85
CA GLN A 280 9.37 17.92 7.83
C GLN A 280 10.11 16.58 7.93
N ARG A 281 11.35 16.50 7.43
CA ARG A 281 12.22 15.32 7.60
C ARG A 281 12.71 15.18 9.03
N THR A 282 13.06 16.29 9.70
CA THR A 282 13.56 16.28 11.08
C THR A 282 12.48 16.01 12.13
N ASP A 283 11.23 16.35 11.86
CA ASP A 283 10.09 16.15 12.78
C ASP A 283 9.63 14.68 12.93
N GLY A 284 10.34 13.71 12.35
CA GLY A 284 10.12 12.28 12.63
C GLY A 284 8.78 11.72 12.14
N ARG A 285 8.01 12.44 11.32
CA ARG A 285 6.84 11.88 10.60
C ARG A 285 7.21 11.04 9.39
N THR A 286 8.44 10.54 9.33
CA THR A 286 8.82 9.39 8.51
C THR A 286 8.23 8.13 9.12
N VAL A 287 6.91 7.93 8.94
CA VAL A 287 6.39 6.58 8.79
C VAL A 287 6.70 6.20 7.34
N GLU A 288 7.67 5.29 7.22
CA GLU A 288 8.22 4.73 5.98
C GLU A 288 7.22 4.75 4.81
N SER A 289 7.62 5.40 3.72
CA SER A 289 6.89 5.35 2.46
C SER A 289 7.40 4.18 1.60
N LEU A 290 6.44 3.35 1.17
CA LEU A 290 6.44 2.38 0.06
C LEU A 290 6.95 0.96 0.30
#